data_AF-A0A0E3NWG2-F1
#
_entry.id   AF-A0A0E3NWG2-F1
#
_cell.length_a   1.000
_cell.length_b   1.000
_cell.length_c   1.000
_cell.angle_alpha   90.00
_cell.angle_beta   90.00
_cell.angle_gamma   90.00
#
_symmetry.space_group_name_H-M   'P 1'
#
loop_
_entity.id
_entity.type
_entity.pdbx_description
1 polymer ?
#
loop_
_entity_poly.entity_id
_entity_poly.type
_entity_poly.pdbx_seq_one_letter_code
_entity_poly.pdbx_strand_id
1 'polypeptide(L)' 'MGNRYQITDFETWKRKEYCQIYRSAVQPQYCVSFELDVTNFKKHVKENKALRCLVWEAITKNNMGLK' A
#
# COMPACT_ATOMS: atom_id res chain seq x y z
N MET A 1 -2.14 17.99 17.44
CA MET A 1 -2.94 17.56 16.28
C MET A 1 -3.55 16.22 16.62
N GLY A 2 -4.87 16.14 16.78
CA GLY A 2 -5.55 14.93 17.25
C GLY A 2 -5.74 13.90 16.14
N ASN A 3 -5.50 12.63 16.45
CA ASN A 3 -5.79 11.52 15.55
C ASN A 3 -7.29 11.50 15.25
N ARG A 4 -7.66 11.80 13.99
CA ARG A 4 -9.05 11.68 13.52
C ARG A 4 -9.33 10.20 13.28
N TYR A 5 -10.19 9.63 14.11
CA TYR A 5 -10.74 8.29 13.89
C TYR A 5 -12.25 8.38 13.74
N GLN A 6 -12.82 7.41 13.01
CA GLN A 6 -14.25 7.23 12.88
C GLN A 6 -14.59 5.83 13.37
N ILE A 7 -15.59 5.74 14.24
CA ILE A 7 -16.13 4.46 14.70
C ILE A 7 -17.15 4.02 13.65
N THR A 8 -16.89 2.89 13.01
CA THR A 8 -17.83 2.28 12.07
C THR A 8 -18.90 1.52 12.86
N ASP A 9 -20.17 1.80 12.57
CA ASP A 9 -21.27 0.96 13.07
C ASP A 9 -21.22 -0.41 12.38
N PHE A 10 -21.19 -1.46 13.19
CA PHE A 10 -21.00 -2.82 12.73
C PHE A 10 -22.29 -3.40 12.13
N GLU A 11 -23.47 -2.95 12.59
CA GLU A 11 -24.76 -3.49 12.14
C GLU A 11 -25.13 -3.03 10.73
N THR A 12 -24.80 -1.79 10.37
CA THR A 12 -25.04 -1.26 9.02
C THR A 12 -23.94 -1.60 8.01
N TRP A 13 -22.85 -2.25 8.45
CA TRP A 13 -21.69 -2.47 7.60
C TRP A 13 -21.83 -3.70 6.70
N LYS A 14 -21.91 -3.48 5.39
CA LYS A 14 -22.00 -4.53 4.36
C LYS A 14 -20.90 -5.60 4.43
N ARG A 15 -19.75 -5.29 5.05
CA ARG A 15 -18.61 -6.22 5.18
C ARG A 15 -18.52 -6.88 6.55
N LYS A 16 -19.56 -6.76 7.39
CA LYS A 16 -19.65 -7.36 8.73
C LYS A 16 -19.25 -8.84 8.72
N GLU A 17 -19.90 -9.63 7.87
CA GLU A 17 -19.69 -11.08 7.77
C GLU A 17 -18.27 -11.43 7.35
N TYR A 18 -17.76 -10.80 6.28
CA TYR A 18 -16.36 -10.98 5.85
C TYR A 18 -15.38 -10.64 6.97
N CYS A 19 -15.59 -9.52 7.67
CA CYS A 19 -14.72 -9.11 8.77
C CYS A 19 -14.73 -10.12 9.92
N GLN A 20 -15.88 -10.72 10.25
CA GLN A 20 -15.97 -11.77 11.26
C GLN A 20 -15.20 -13.03 10.84
N ILE A 21 -15.38 -13.50 9.61
CA ILE A 21 -14.69 -14.68 9.06
C ILE A 21 -13.17 -14.49 9.12
N TYR A 22 -12.67 -13.35 8.65
CA TYR A 22 -11.24 -13.06 8.70
C TYR A 22 -10.71 -12.88 10.13
N ARG A 23 -11.50 -12.37 11.08
CA ARG A 23 -11.04 -12.29 12.48
C ARG A 23 -10.86 -13.66 13.13
N SER A 24 -11.64 -14.65 12.75
CA SER A 24 -11.53 -16.02 13.26
C SER A 24 -10.53 -16.89 12.49
N ALA A 25 -10.06 -16.44 11.32
CA ALA A 25 -9.16 -17.22 10.49
C ALA A 25 -7.74 -17.27 11.08
N VAL A 26 -7.08 -18.42 11.00
CA VAL A 26 -5.70 -18.63 11.46
C VAL A 26 -4.71 -17.76 10.67
N GLN A 27 -4.97 -17.52 9.39
CA GLN A 27 -4.18 -16.65 8.52
C GLN A 27 -5.09 -15.77 7.66
N PRO A 28 -5.45 -14.56 8.13
CA PRO A 28 -6.36 -13.66 7.41
C PRO A 28 -5.66 -12.76 6.39
N GLN A 29 -4.34 -12.84 6.28
CA GLN A 29 -3.53 -11.98 5.44
C GLN A 29 -3.01 -12.78 4.25
N TYR A 30 -3.02 -12.16 3.08
CA TYR A 30 -2.46 -12.72 1.87
C TYR A 30 -1.66 -11.65 1.13
N CYS A 31 -0.60 -12.08 0.46
CA CYS A 31 0.26 -11.21 -0.34
C CYS A 31 -0.14 -11.36 -1.81
N VAL A 32 -0.28 -10.23 -2.51
CA VAL A 32 -0.51 -10.20 -3.96
C VAL A 32 0.62 -9.40 -4.60
N SER A 33 1.26 -10.00 -5.60
CA SER A 33 2.28 -9.36 -6.41
C SER A 33 1.72 -9.07 -7.80
N PHE A 34 1.92 -7.85 -8.29
CA PHE A 34 1.56 -7.46 -9.65
C PHE A 34 2.70 -6.69 -10.28
N GLU A 35 2.82 -6.83 -11.60
CA GLU A 35 3.75 -6.03 -12.39
C GLU A 35 3.05 -4.74 -12.82
N LEU A 36 3.63 -3.60 -12.41
CA LEU A 36 3.10 -2.28 -12.75
C LEU A 36 4.04 -1.61 -13.76
N ASP A 37 3.49 -1.15 -14.88
CA ASP A 37 4.25 -0.31 -15.81
C ASP A 37 4.48 1.09 -15.23
N VAL A 38 5.70 1.32 -14.75
CA VAL A 38 6.13 2.59 -14.16
C VAL A 38 6.92 3.46 -15.14
N THR A 39 6.87 3.20 -16.45
CA THR A 39 7.66 3.91 -17.45
C THR A 39 7.36 5.42 -17.47
N ASN A 40 6.08 5.79 -17.44
CA ASN A 40 5.67 7.19 -17.42
C ASN A 40 5.97 7.86 -16.06
N PHE A 41 5.80 7.13 -14.97
CA PHE A 41 6.14 7.61 -13.63
C PHE A 41 7.64 7.91 -13.50
N LYS A 42 8.50 7.04 -14.05
CA LYS A 42 9.97 7.24 -14.08
C LYS A 42 10.38 8.51 -14.84
N LYS A 43 9.69 8.85 -15.94
CA LYS A 43 9.94 10.11 -16.67
C LYS A 43 9.56 11.32 -15.82
N HIS A 44 8.37 11.28 -15.21
CA HIS A 44 7.87 12.35 -14.37
C HIS A 44 8.76 12.63 -13.14
N VAL A 45 9.28 11.57 -12.49
CA VAL A 45 10.21 11.72 -11.34
C VAL A 45 11.57 12.29 -11.76
N LYS A 46 12.05 12.00 -12.98
CA LYS A 46 13.30 12.58 -13.50
C LYS A 46 13.17 14.07 -13.75
N GLU A 47 12.03 14.52 -14.23
CA GLU A 47 11.74 15.93 -14.50
C GLU A 47 11.53 16.74 -13.21
N ASN A 48 10.97 16.11 -12.16
CA ASN A 48 10.67 16.75 -10.89
C ASN A 48 11.73 16.46 -9.82
N LYS A 49 12.68 17.40 -9.61
CA LYS A 49 13.77 17.30 -8.62
C LYS A 49 13.31 16.97 -7.19
N ALA A 50 12.13 17.45 -6.77
CA ALA A 50 11.59 17.20 -5.43
C ALA A 50 11.09 15.76 -5.23
N LEU A 51 10.54 15.11 -6.26
CA LEU A 51 10.15 13.71 -6.20
C LEU A 51 11.37 12.78 -6.31
N ARG A 52 12.40 13.23 -7.02
CA ARG A 52 13.65 12.48 -7.19
C ARG A 52 14.32 12.16 -5.86
N CYS A 53 14.39 13.06 -4.88
CA CYS A 53 15.05 12.75 -3.61
C CYS A 53 14.27 11.74 -2.75
N LEU A 54 12.93 11.78 -2.78
CA LEU A 54 12.09 10.90 -1.97
C LEU A 54 11.90 9.51 -2.59
N VAL A 55 11.79 9.45 -3.92
CA VAL A 55 11.39 8.22 -4.62
C VAL A 55 12.58 7.44 -5.16
N TRP A 56 13.65 8.13 -5.59
CA TRP A 56 14.82 7.45 -6.16
C TRP A 56 15.48 6.51 -5.15
N GLU A 57 15.63 6.94 -3.90
CA GLU A 57 16.19 6.10 -2.85
C GLU A 57 15.35 4.84 -2.58
N ALA A 58 14.01 4.96 -2.58
CA ALA A 58 13.11 3.83 -2.35
C ALA A 58 13.13 2.81 -3.50
N ILE A 59 13.19 3.28 -4.76
CA ILE A 59 13.22 2.41 -5.93
C ILE A 59 14.59 1.73 -6.10
N THR A 60 15.71 2.43 -5.84
CA THR A 60 17.04 1.83 -5.98
C THR A 60 17.41 0.90 -4.84
N LYS A 61 16.92 1.14 -3.61
CA LYS A 61 17.21 0.26 -2.45
C LYS A 61 16.47 -1.08 -2.55
N ASN A 62 15.24 -1.12 -3.08
CA ASN A 62 14.50 -2.38 -3.27
C ASN A 62 15.07 -3.26 -4.41
N ASN A 63 15.72 -2.68 -5.42
CA ASN A 63 16.40 -3.45 -6.48
C ASN A 63 17.83 -3.90 -6.11
N MET A 64 18.36 -3.54 -4.94
CA MET A 64 19.67 -4.00 -4.46
C MET A 64 19.59 -5.28 -3.59
N GLY A 65 18.40 -5.83 -3.37
CA GLY A 65 18.19 -7.11 -2.67
C GLY A 65 18.18 -8.36 -3.57
N LEU A 66 18.44 -8.19 -4.87
CA LEU A 66 18.63 -9.30 -5.82
C LEU A 66 20.06 -9.25 -6.37
N LYS A 67 21.01 -9.64 -5.51
CA LYS A 67 22.27 -10.25 -5.91
C LYS A 67 22.49 -11.48 -5.04
#